data_AF-K1T5J3-F1
#
_entry.id   AF-K1T5J3-F1
#
_cell.length_a   1.000
_cell.length_b   1.000
_cell.length_c   1.000
_cell.angle_alpha   90.00
_cell.angle_beta   90.00
_cell.angle_gamma   90.00
#
_symmetry.space_group_name_H-M   'P 1'
#
loop_
_entity.id
_entity.type
_entity.pdbx_description
1 polymer ?
#
loop_
_entity_poly.entity_id
_entity_poly.type
_entity_poly.pdbx_seq_one_letter_code
_entity_poly.pdbx_strand_id
1 'polypeptide(L)'
;MTWSEPVDITPQVKEDWMRFCGVGPGFGVQLQYDEKHPGRLIFPIYYTIAGSGIGFQSSACVYSDDGGKTWHRGESPNDGRINKDGQETSSQNPVGISELTESQIIELSSGNLLQFMRNTRGNGKVVVSRSTDGGATWSDPIDTTAPEVY
;
A
#
# COMPACT_ATOMS: atom_id res chain seq x y z
N MET A 1 -21.47 21.68 10.50
CA MET A 1 -20.53 20.56 10.22
C MET A 1 -19.60 20.44 11.41
N THR A 2 -19.43 19.24 11.95
CA THR A 2 -18.62 18.95 13.14
C THR A 2 -17.83 17.67 12.90
N TRP A 3 -16.72 17.50 13.61
CA TRP A 3 -15.89 16.28 13.58
C TRP A 3 -16.02 15.54 14.92
N SER A 4 -15.81 14.23 14.92
CA SER A 4 -15.69 13.46 16.17
C SER A 4 -14.31 13.68 16.80
N GLU A 5 -14.15 13.20 18.03
CA GLU A 5 -12.82 12.98 18.60
C GLU A 5 -12.03 11.93 17.78
N PRO A 6 -10.69 11.97 17.82
CA PRO A 6 -9.85 10.97 17.16
C PRO A 6 -10.09 9.56 17.71
N VAL A 7 -10.01 8.55 16.82
CA VAL A 7 -9.98 7.13 17.18
C VAL A 7 -8.60 6.58 16.84
N ASP A 8 -7.94 5.98 17.83
CA ASP A 8 -6.65 5.33 17.60
C ASP A 8 -6.85 3.93 16.97
N ILE A 9 -6.48 3.80 15.71
CA ILE A 9 -6.50 2.54 14.97
C ILE A 9 -5.13 1.86 14.89
N THR A 10 -4.08 2.44 15.49
CA THR A 10 -2.71 1.92 15.42
C THR A 10 -2.62 0.43 15.78
N PRO A 11 -3.27 -0.07 16.86
CA PRO A 11 -3.21 -1.48 17.22
C PRO A 11 -3.84 -2.44 16.20
N GLN A 12 -4.61 -1.93 15.23
CA GLN A 12 -5.30 -2.75 14.23
C GLN A 12 -4.48 -2.90 12.94
N VAL A 13 -3.61 -1.95 12.64
CA VAL A 13 -2.98 -1.84 11.31
C VAL A 13 -1.45 -1.82 11.36
N LYS A 14 -0.84 -1.50 12.49
CA LYS A 14 0.62 -1.39 12.63
C LYS A 14 1.18 -2.60 13.36
N GLU A 15 2.12 -3.28 12.72
CA GLU A 15 2.86 -4.39 13.33
C GLU A 15 3.99 -3.90 14.26
N ASP A 16 4.41 -4.77 15.18
CA ASP A 16 5.49 -4.49 16.13
C ASP A 16 6.85 -4.23 15.46
N TRP A 17 7.12 -4.92 14.35
CA TRP A 17 8.37 -4.76 13.60
C TRP A 17 8.41 -3.47 12.75
N MET A 18 7.28 -2.77 12.61
CA MET A 18 7.25 -1.49 11.90
C MET A 18 7.75 -0.36 12.79
N ARG A 19 8.65 0.46 12.26
CA ARG A 19 9.10 1.69 12.92
C ARG A 19 8.13 2.84 12.69
N PHE A 20 7.71 3.01 11.44
CA PHE A 20 6.75 4.01 11.00
C PHE A 20 5.59 3.31 10.29
N CYS A 21 4.37 3.83 10.44
CA CYS A 21 3.21 3.50 9.62
C CYS A 21 2.38 4.78 9.50
N GLY A 22 2.15 5.23 8.28
CA GLY A 22 1.47 6.49 8.03
C GLY A 22 0.79 6.50 6.67
N VAL A 23 -0.08 7.50 6.49
CA VAL A 23 -0.89 7.62 5.29
C VAL A 23 -0.07 8.04 4.08
N GLY A 24 -0.42 7.50 2.90
CA GLY A 24 -0.12 8.15 1.64
C GLY A 24 -1.09 9.33 1.49
N PRO A 25 -0.64 10.60 1.57
CA PRO A 25 -1.54 11.74 1.61
C PRO A 25 -2.37 11.86 0.33
N GLY A 26 -3.62 12.28 0.47
CA GLY A 26 -4.57 12.36 -0.64
C GLY A 26 -5.96 11.91 -0.19
N PHE A 27 -6.53 10.93 -0.88
CA PHE A 27 -7.85 10.38 -0.58
C PHE A 27 -7.84 8.85 -0.59
N GLY A 28 -8.88 8.28 0.02
CA GLY A 28 -9.21 6.86 -0.09
C GLY A 28 -10.34 6.62 -1.09
N VAL A 29 -10.68 5.36 -1.29
CA VAL A 29 -11.76 4.90 -2.20
C VAL A 29 -12.74 4.02 -1.44
N GLN A 30 -14.02 4.14 -1.77
CA GLN A 30 -15.03 3.16 -1.40
C GLN A 30 -15.35 2.31 -2.63
N LEU A 31 -15.19 0.99 -2.52
CA LEU A 31 -15.34 0.06 -3.65
C LEU A 31 -16.79 0.02 -4.14
N GLN A 32 -16.94 0.11 -5.47
CA GLN A 32 -18.22 0.10 -6.18
C GLN A 32 -18.35 -1.08 -7.14
N TYR A 33 -17.23 -1.60 -7.66
CA TYR A 33 -17.21 -2.62 -8.73
C TYR A 33 -16.76 -4.00 -8.24
N ASP A 34 -16.06 -4.09 -7.11
CA ASP A 34 -15.72 -5.36 -6.48
C ASP A 34 -16.96 -6.03 -5.85
N GLU A 35 -17.47 -7.06 -6.52
CA GLU A 35 -18.63 -7.84 -6.07
C GLU A 35 -18.37 -8.63 -4.77
N LYS A 36 -17.11 -8.93 -4.45
CA LYS A 36 -16.75 -9.70 -3.24
C LYS A 36 -16.61 -8.82 -2.00
N HIS A 37 -16.31 -7.54 -2.19
CA HIS A 37 -16.07 -6.58 -1.10
C HIS A 37 -16.90 -5.31 -1.29
N PRO A 38 -18.24 -5.41 -1.39
CA PRO A 38 -19.09 -4.28 -1.73
C PRO A 38 -19.01 -3.19 -0.66
N GLY A 39 -18.64 -1.97 -1.07
CA GLY A 39 -18.59 -0.81 -0.17
C GLY A 39 -17.40 -0.79 0.79
N ARG A 40 -16.42 -1.70 0.64
CA ARG A 40 -15.15 -1.67 1.39
C ARG A 40 -14.50 -0.29 1.25
N LEU A 41 -14.10 0.29 2.38
CA LEU A 41 -13.29 1.50 2.42
C LEU A 41 -11.82 1.11 2.29
N ILE A 42 -11.05 1.82 1.49
CA ILE A 42 -9.60 1.62 1.32
C ILE A 42 -8.88 2.95 1.43
N PHE A 43 -7.79 2.98 2.19
CA PHE A 43 -6.91 4.14 2.29
C PHE A 43 -5.44 3.72 2.10
N PRO A 44 -4.67 4.41 1.23
CA PRO A 44 -3.27 4.09 1.02
C PRO A 44 -2.41 4.45 2.24
N ILE A 45 -1.48 3.57 2.58
CA ILE A 45 -0.47 3.79 3.61
C ILE A 45 0.91 3.42 3.09
N TYR A 46 1.92 3.78 3.85
CA TYR A 46 3.25 3.21 3.74
C TYR A 46 3.87 3.07 5.14
N TYR A 47 4.82 2.17 5.27
CA TYR A 47 5.48 1.87 6.53
C TYR A 47 6.95 1.59 6.32
N THR A 48 7.71 1.65 7.42
CA THR A 48 9.13 1.29 7.40
C THR A 48 9.43 0.16 8.36
N ILE A 49 10.37 -0.71 7.97
CA ILE A 49 10.92 -1.71 8.87
C ILE A 49 11.78 -1.06 9.96
N ALA A 50 11.71 -1.58 11.18
CA ALA A 50 12.64 -1.21 12.25
C ALA A 50 14.09 -1.58 11.89
N GLY A 51 14.99 -0.60 11.99
CA GLY A 51 16.40 -0.74 11.67
C GLY A 51 17.16 0.57 11.90
N SER A 52 18.38 0.67 11.37
CA SER A 52 19.16 1.91 11.41
C SER A 52 18.51 3.00 10.54
N GLY A 53 18.44 4.24 11.04
CA GLY A 53 17.87 5.37 10.32
C GLY A 53 16.34 5.32 10.24
N ILE A 54 15.78 5.66 9.06
CA ILE A 54 14.32 5.66 8.83
C ILE A 54 13.77 4.25 8.53
N GLY A 55 14.63 3.31 8.14
CA GLY A 55 14.24 1.98 7.67
C GLY A 55 13.79 1.94 6.22
N PHE A 56 13.79 0.75 5.61
CA PHE A 56 13.30 0.53 4.24
C PHE A 56 11.79 0.73 4.16
N GLN A 57 11.33 1.47 3.14
CA GLN A 57 9.93 1.86 2.96
C GLN A 57 9.14 0.89 2.06
N SER A 58 7.90 0.61 2.46
CA SER A 58 6.95 -0.21 1.71
C SER A 58 5.56 0.41 1.71
N SER A 59 4.94 0.51 0.53
CA SER A 59 3.53 0.92 0.36
C SER A 59 2.60 -0.24 0.69
N ALA A 60 1.39 0.08 1.15
CA ALA A 60 0.29 -0.87 1.29
C ALA A 60 -1.04 -0.09 1.32
N CYS A 61 -2.12 -0.73 1.75
CA CYS A 61 -3.34 -0.04 2.13
C CYS A 61 -3.90 -0.57 3.45
N VAL A 62 -4.74 0.23 4.08
CA VAL A 62 -5.67 -0.23 5.10
C VAL A 62 -7.08 -0.27 4.51
N TYR A 63 -7.89 -1.23 4.95
CA TYR A 63 -9.25 -1.39 4.49
C TYR A 63 -10.22 -1.74 5.61
N SER A 64 -11.49 -1.39 5.41
CA SER A 64 -12.59 -1.63 6.34
C SER A 64 -13.84 -2.08 5.62
N ASP A 65 -14.46 -3.15 6.12
CA ASP A 65 -15.70 -3.73 5.57
C ASP A 65 -16.95 -3.39 6.42
N ASP A 66 -16.77 -2.69 7.54
CA ASP A 66 -17.84 -2.43 8.52
C ASP A 66 -18.17 -0.93 8.68
N GLY A 67 -17.81 -0.15 7.66
CA GLY A 67 -18.05 1.29 7.62
C GLY A 67 -17.04 2.11 8.45
N GLY A 68 -15.82 1.60 8.63
CA GLY A 68 -14.72 2.30 9.29
C GLY A 68 -14.61 2.05 10.79
N LYS A 69 -15.30 1.04 11.33
CA LYS A 69 -15.24 0.69 12.76
C LYS A 69 -14.02 -0.15 13.08
N THR A 70 -13.69 -1.09 12.20
CA THR A 70 -12.46 -1.89 12.25
C THR A 70 -11.68 -1.77 10.95
N TRP A 71 -10.36 -1.85 11.06
CA TRP A 71 -9.43 -1.70 9.95
C TRP A 71 -8.45 -2.86 9.92
N HIS A 72 -8.14 -3.32 8.72
CA HIS A 72 -7.13 -4.33 8.44
C HIS A 72 -6.09 -3.72 7.50
N ARG A 73 -4.85 -4.21 7.58
CA ARG A 73 -3.79 -3.80 6.66
C ARG A 73 -3.56 -4.90 5.62
N GLY A 74 -3.53 -4.53 4.34
CA GLY A 74 -3.10 -5.41 3.27
C GLY A 74 -1.59 -5.64 3.27
N GLU A 75 -1.15 -6.63 2.52
CA GLU A 75 0.27 -6.84 2.22
C GLU A 75 0.83 -5.67 1.39
N SER A 76 2.15 -5.52 1.41
CA SER A 76 2.85 -4.63 0.50
C SER A 76 3.08 -5.32 -0.85
N PRO A 77 3.11 -4.58 -1.97
CA PRO A 77 3.64 -5.11 -3.24
C PRO A 77 5.10 -5.58 -3.19
N ASN A 78 5.81 -5.38 -2.08
CA ASN A 78 7.13 -5.98 -1.83
C ASN A 78 7.06 -7.37 -1.20
N ASP A 79 5.93 -7.79 -0.61
CA ASP A 79 5.80 -9.08 0.08
C ASP A 79 5.69 -10.23 -0.92
N GLY A 80 6.58 -11.22 -0.82
CA GLY A 80 6.63 -12.38 -1.72
C GLY A 80 7.24 -12.09 -3.10
N ARG A 81 7.80 -10.89 -3.30
CA ARG A 81 8.41 -10.48 -4.58
C ARG A 81 9.73 -11.22 -4.80
N ILE A 82 10.04 -11.55 -6.05
CA ILE A 82 11.34 -12.10 -6.45
C ILE A 82 12.18 -10.98 -7.07
N ASN A 83 13.40 -10.78 -6.55
CA ASN A 83 14.33 -9.80 -7.09
C ASN A 83 15.01 -10.31 -8.38
N LYS A 84 15.77 -9.44 -9.05
CA LYS A 84 16.45 -9.77 -10.32
C LYS A 84 17.45 -10.93 -10.24
N ASP A 85 17.93 -11.23 -9.03
CA ASP A 85 18.92 -12.27 -8.75
C ASP A 85 18.23 -13.58 -8.29
N GLY A 86 16.89 -13.66 -8.36
CA GLY A 86 16.10 -14.84 -8.01
C GLY A 86 15.86 -15.02 -6.52
N GLN A 87 16.14 -14.01 -5.69
CA GLN A 87 15.93 -14.08 -4.25
C GLN A 87 14.55 -13.53 -3.89
N GLU A 88 13.85 -14.23 -3.02
CA GLU A 88 12.62 -13.72 -2.41
C GLU A 88 12.93 -12.54 -1.49
N THR A 89 12.05 -11.55 -1.50
CA THR A 89 12.10 -10.39 -0.64
C THR A 89 10.72 -10.13 -0.02
N SER A 90 10.71 -9.41 1.09
CA SER A 90 9.48 -8.92 1.71
C SER A 90 9.70 -7.55 2.33
N SER A 91 8.61 -6.90 2.72
CA SER A 91 8.68 -5.64 3.46
C SER A 91 9.31 -5.79 4.85
N GLN A 92 9.35 -7.02 5.40
CA GLN A 92 10.05 -7.36 6.65
C GLN A 92 11.50 -7.82 6.42
N ASN A 93 11.87 -8.25 5.22
CA ASN A 93 13.24 -8.63 4.86
C ASN A 93 13.55 -8.16 3.43
N PRO A 94 13.78 -6.85 3.23
CA PRO A 94 14.00 -6.28 1.91
C PRO A 94 15.40 -6.64 1.36
N VAL A 95 15.47 -7.18 0.14
CA VAL A 95 16.70 -7.64 -0.50
C VAL A 95 16.67 -7.30 -1.99
N GLY A 96 17.54 -6.41 -2.43
CA GLY A 96 17.78 -6.17 -3.86
C GLY A 96 16.61 -5.54 -4.63
N ILE A 97 15.71 -4.82 -3.95
CA ILE A 97 14.56 -4.13 -4.54
C ILE A 97 14.54 -2.62 -4.20
N SER A 98 13.84 -1.85 -5.02
CA SER A 98 13.54 -0.43 -4.77
C SER A 98 12.47 -0.26 -3.68
N GLU A 99 12.54 0.84 -2.95
CA GLU A 99 11.50 1.23 -2.00
C GLU A 99 10.20 1.65 -2.72
N LEU A 100 9.08 1.48 -2.02
CA LEU A 100 7.76 1.95 -2.41
C LEU A 100 7.23 2.81 -1.27
N THR A 101 6.79 4.04 -1.54
CA THR A 101 6.46 5.03 -0.50
C THR A 101 5.01 5.52 -0.60
N GLU A 102 4.80 6.83 -0.72
CA GLU A 102 3.49 7.45 -0.87
C GLU A 102 2.80 6.91 -2.12
N SER A 103 1.49 6.69 -2.01
CA SER A 103 0.72 6.08 -3.09
C SER A 103 -0.72 6.60 -3.14
N GLN A 104 -1.37 6.34 -4.28
CA GLN A 104 -2.81 6.52 -4.47
C GLN A 104 -3.39 5.27 -5.13
N ILE A 105 -4.64 4.95 -4.77
CA ILE A 105 -5.33 3.75 -5.22
C ILE A 105 -6.59 4.13 -5.99
N ILE A 106 -6.81 3.47 -7.12
CA ILE A 106 -8.06 3.54 -7.87
C ILE A 106 -8.65 2.14 -8.04
N GLU A 107 -9.98 2.09 -8.15
CA GLU A 107 -10.71 0.89 -8.55
C GLU A 107 -11.03 0.97 -10.06
N LEU A 108 -10.75 -0.11 -10.78
CA LEU A 108 -11.15 -0.28 -12.17
C LEU A 108 -12.58 -0.80 -12.24
N SER A 109 -13.26 -0.60 -13.37
CA SER A 109 -14.61 -1.16 -13.60
C SER A 109 -14.68 -2.69 -13.55
N SER A 110 -13.54 -3.37 -13.52
CA SER A 110 -13.45 -4.82 -13.31
C SER A 110 -13.45 -5.23 -11.83
N GLY A 111 -13.50 -4.28 -10.89
CA GLY A 111 -13.30 -4.51 -9.45
C GLY A 111 -11.84 -4.65 -9.01
N ASN A 112 -10.89 -4.65 -9.95
CA ASN A 112 -9.46 -4.71 -9.61
C ASN A 112 -8.97 -3.34 -9.14
N LEU A 113 -8.01 -3.34 -8.22
CA LEU A 113 -7.37 -2.11 -7.76
C LEU A 113 -6.03 -1.89 -8.46
N LEU A 114 -5.69 -0.63 -8.70
CA LEU A 114 -4.34 -0.21 -9.07
C LEU A 114 -3.80 0.74 -8.01
N GLN A 115 -2.62 0.41 -7.47
CA GLN A 115 -1.87 1.27 -6.56
C GLN A 115 -0.71 1.90 -7.31
N PHE A 116 -0.76 3.23 -7.48
CA PHE A 116 0.31 4.03 -8.09
C PHE A 116 1.23 4.53 -7.00
N MET A 117 2.53 4.25 -7.09
CA MET A 117 3.48 4.43 -5.99
C MET A 117 4.68 5.28 -6.41
N ARG A 118 5.01 6.25 -5.56
CA ARG A 118 6.32 6.88 -5.50
C ARG A 118 7.37 5.83 -5.14
N ASN A 119 8.57 5.90 -5.71
CA ASN A 119 9.56 4.83 -5.57
C ASN A 119 11.01 5.33 -5.69
N THR A 120 11.97 4.42 -5.49
CA THR A 120 13.41 4.75 -5.60
C THR A 120 14.13 4.01 -6.72
N ARG A 121 13.42 3.56 -7.77
CA ARG A 121 14.04 2.86 -8.92
C ARG A 121 14.99 3.75 -9.74
N GLY A 122 14.85 5.07 -9.65
CA GLY A 122 15.76 6.02 -10.31
C GLY A 122 15.61 6.10 -11.83
N ASN A 123 14.49 5.62 -12.40
CA ASN A 123 14.17 5.72 -13.82
C ASN A 123 13.16 6.85 -14.15
N GLY A 124 12.81 7.67 -13.15
CA GLY A 124 11.91 8.82 -13.30
C GLY A 124 10.46 8.44 -13.60
N LYS A 125 10.01 7.23 -13.24
CA LYS A 125 8.66 6.74 -13.51
C LYS A 125 7.95 6.33 -12.23
N VAL A 126 6.65 6.64 -12.16
CA VAL A 126 5.76 6.03 -11.17
C VAL A 126 5.64 4.54 -11.47
N VAL A 127 5.62 3.71 -10.42
CA VAL A 127 5.32 2.28 -10.56
C VAL A 127 3.89 1.99 -10.15
N VAL A 128 3.30 0.96 -10.74
CA VAL A 128 1.94 0.51 -10.42
C VAL A 128 1.93 -0.97 -10.06
N SER A 129 1.12 -1.33 -9.07
CA SER A 129 0.77 -2.71 -8.77
C SER A 129 -0.74 -2.90 -8.81
N ARG A 130 -1.18 -4.13 -9.12
CA ARG A 130 -2.58 -4.52 -9.20
C ARG A 130 -2.95 -5.46 -8.06
N SER A 131 -4.10 -5.24 -7.45
CA SER A 131 -4.78 -6.20 -6.57
C SER A 131 -6.05 -6.72 -7.25
N THR A 132 -6.36 -8.00 -7.02
CA THR A 132 -7.57 -8.68 -7.51
C THR A 132 -8.43 -9.21 -6.35
N ASP A 133 -8.11 -8.82 -5.12
CA ASP A 133 -8.70 -9.32 -3.88
C ASP A 133 -9.03 -8.19 -2.89
N GLY A 134 -9.40 -7.03 -3.42
CA GLY A 134 -9.84 -5.89 -2.62
C GLY A 134 -8.73 -5.26 -1.77
N GLY A 135 -7.48 -5.32 -2.24
CA GLY A 135 -6.31 -4.70 -1.60
C GLY A 135 -5.62 -5.56 -0.55
N ALA A 136 -5.97 -6.84 -0.44
CA ALA A 136 -5.32 -7.74 0.50
C ALA A 136 -3.91 -8.14 0.04
N THR A 137 -3.74 -8.48 -1.24
CA THR A 137 -2.45 -8.81 -1.86
C THR A 137 -2.25 -8.08 -3.18
N TRP A 138 -1.00 -8.03 -3.66
CA TRP A 138 -0.60 -7.21 -4.79
C TRP A 138 0.37 -7.94 -5.72
N SER A 139 0.27 -7.69 -7.03
CA SER A 139 1.21 -8.20 -8.03
C SER A 139 2.58 -7.49 -7.95
N ASP A 140 3.58 -8.01 -8.67
CA ASP A 140 4.86 -7.31 -8.85
C ASP A 140 4.67 -5.91 -9.48
N PRO A 141 5.32 -4.85 -8.94
CA PRO A 141 5.17 -3.51 -9.49
C PRO A 141 5.86 -3.37 -10.86
N ILE A 142 5.14 -2.79 -11.82
CA ILE A 142 5.63 -2.48 -13.16
C ILE A 142 5.75 -0.96 -13.36
N ASP A 143 6.65 -0.55 -14.26
CA ASP A 143 6.79 0.86 -14.62
C ASP A 143 5.55 1.34 -15.38
N THR A 144 5.08 2.54 -15.04
CA THR A 144 4.08 3.26 -15.85
C THR A 144 4.76 4.14 -16.91
N THR A 145 3.97 4.84 -17.72
CA THR A 145 4.47 5.95 -18.55
C THR A 145 4.40 7.30 -17.84
N ALA A 146 3.84 7.37 -16.63
CA ALA A 146 3.70 8.61 -15.89
C ALA A 146 5.05 8.98 -15.25
N PRO A 147 5.49 10.26 -15.38
CA PRO A 147 6.73 10.70 -14.77
C PRO A 147 6.61 10.71 -13.25
N GLU A 148 7.68 10.31 -12.58
CA GLU A 148 7.85 10.60 -11.15
C GLU A 148 8.26 12.07 -10.97
N VAL A 149 7.91 12.67 -9.84
CA VAL A 149 8.14 14.10 -9.57
C VAL A 149 9.56 14.41 -9.05
N TYR A 150 10.55 13.55 -9.33
CA TYR A 150 11.93 13.70 -8.86
C TYR A 150 12.96 13.53 -9.99
#